data_AF-A0A353K091-F1
#
_entry.id   AF-A0A353K091-F1
#
_cell.length_a   1.000
_cell.length_b   1.000
_cell.length_c   1.000
_cell.angle_alpha   90.00
_cell.angle_beta   90.00
_cell.angle_gamma   90.00
#
_symmetry.space_group_name_H-M   'P 1'
#
loop_
_entity.id
_entity.type
_entity.pdbx_description
1 polymer ?
#
loop_
_entity_poly.entity_id
_entity_poly.type
_entity_poly.pdbx_seq_one_letter_code
_entity_poly.pdbx_strand_id
1 'polypeptide(L)'
;MEVISSYNCKITNGKDIFKPTIEIYRRAITYLIEVVNDEYAHYINLTIKEKVNYTEKLVHMTEDNPCPKYSDFDKLFYKFPSYLRRDAISQAVGIVSSYRSNLANYEAERYNAISNGKRFKKKPPKLQLKHYKCPTLFKGNMFERISDNKVMIKIFHRNDWVWFDCNLRQQDVKYILSRVKTIANVKELSPTLCGSNRKYYLKFSFKRKVYLPKPKLKEQVIVSVDLGMNNTAVCSAMNVKGTVLGRLFINQPKEKDRQRHLLNKVCKAQYQSGKHAKIKSLWRKINNL
;
A
#
# COMPACT_ATOMS: atom_id res chain seq x y z
N MET A 1 1.45 21.26 -5.33
CA MET A 1 1.02 19.95 -4.80
C MET A 1 2.08 18.91 -5.10
N GLU A 2 2.33 17.97 -4.20
CA GLU A 2 3.17 16.80 -4.48
C GLU A 2 2.30 15.68 -5.05
N VAL A 3 2.71 15.10 -6.17
CA VAL A 3 1.99 14.00 -6.84
C VAL A 3 2.93 12.80 -6.91
N ILE A 4 2.41 11.64 -6.54
CA ILE A 4 3.12 10.36 -6.63
C ILE A 4 2.42 9.49 -7.67
N SER A 5 3.17 9.00 -8.65
CA SER A 5 2.72 7.96 -9.58
C SER A 5 3.54 6.69 -9.37
N SER A 6 2.96 5.52 -9.65
CA SER A 6 3.66 4.25 -9.50
C SER A 6 3.40 3.33 -10.68
N TYR A 7 4.43 2.62 -11.13
CA TYR A 7 4.36 1.71 -12.26
C TYR A 7 4.97 0.36 -11.89
N ASN A 8 4.29 -0.73 -12.26
CA ASN A 8 4.80 -2.08 -12.07
C ASN A 8 5.68 -2.46 -13.26
N CYS A 9 6.88 -2.93 -12.97
CA CYS A 9 7.78 -3.52 -13.97
C CYS A 9 7.96 -5.00 -13.66
N LYS A 10 7.58 -5.87 -14.60
CA LYS A 10 7.64 -7.33 -14.38
C LYS A 10 9.09 -7.81 -14.36
N ILE A 11 9.43 -8.64 -13.37
CA ILE A 11 10.69 -9.40 -13.34
C ILE A 11 10.51 -10.66 -14.21
N THR A 12 11.43 -10.92 -15.13
CA THR A 12 11.31 -11.99 -16.13
C THR A 12 12.04 -13.28 -15.77
N ASN A 13 13.01 -13.23 -14.85
CA ASN A 13 13.77 -14.37 -14.34
C ASN A 13 13.51 -14.64 -12.85
N GLY A 14 14.10 -15.70 -12.29
CA GLY A 14 14.05 -15.98 -10.85
C GLY A 14 12.64 -16.27 -10.32
N LYS A 15 11.82 -16.98 -11.10
CA LYS A 15 10.44 -17.29 -10.67
C LYS A 15 10.45 -18.02 -9.32
N ASP A 16 9.54 -17.63 -8.43
CA ASP A 16 9.34 -18.17 -7.09
C ASP A 16 10.46 -17.89 -6.05
N ILE A 17 11.66 -17.48 -6.46
CA ILE A 17 12.76 -17.13 -5.54
C ILE A 17 12.44 -15.91 -4.66
N PHE A 18 11.52 -15.04 -5.11
CA PHE A 18 11.11 -13.83 -4.41
C PHE A 18 10.05 -14.07 -3.33
N LYS A 19 9.36 -15.22 -3.38
CA LYS A 19 8.27 -15.54 -2.45
C LYS A 19 8.73 -15.52 -0.98
N PRO A 20 9.84 -16.18 -0.61
CA PRO A 20 10.32 -16.20 0.78
C PRO A 20 10.65 -14.80 1.28
N THR A 21 11.16 -13.91 0.43
CA THR A 21 11.47 -12.52 0.78
C THR A 21 10.22 -11.74 1.18
N ILE A 22 9.13 -11.91 0.43
CA ILE A 22 7.84 -11.27 0.75
C ILE A 22 7.24 -11.88 2.02
N GLU A 23 7.36 -13.21 2.19
CA GLU A 23 6.82 -13.92 3.36
C GLU A 23 7.54 -13.57 4.65
N ILE A 24 8.88 -13.55 4.67
CA ILE A 24 9.65 -13.16 5.85
C ILE A 24 9.39 -11.71 6.25
N TYR A 25 9.29 -10.79 5.28
CA TYR A 25 8.94 -9.40 5.54
C TYR A 25 7.55 -9.25 6.16
N ARG A 26 6.54 -9.98 5.65
CA ARG A 26 5.19 -9.95 6.22
C ARG A 26 5.13 -10.55 7.62
N ARG A 27 5.87 -11.64 7.87
CA ARG A 27 5.99 -12.23 9.21
C ARG A 27 6.63 -11.25 10.19
N ALA A 28 7.68 -10.53 9.77
CA ALA A 28 8.32 -9.49 10.57
C ALA A 28 7.32 -8.37 10.91
N ILE A 29 6.53 -7.90 9.94
CA ILE A 29 5.47 -6.91 10.21
C ILE A 29 4.44 -7.46 11.20
N THR A 30 3.97 -8.69 11.03
CA THR A 30 2.99 -9.31 11.95
C THR A 30 3.51 -9.31 13.39
N TYR A 31 4.74 -9.74 13.60
CA TYR A 31 5.39 -9.71 14.92
C TYR A 31 5.49 -8.28 15.47
N LEU A 32 5.94 -7.33 14.64
CA LEU A 32 6.11 -5.93 15.04
C LEU A 32 4.78 -5.24 15.37
N ILE A 33 3.66 -5.66 14.76
CA ILE A 33 2.33 -5.14 15.10
C ILE A 33 1.98 -5.50 16.56
N GLU A 34 2.30 -6.71 17.01
CA GLU A 34 2.06 -7.15 18.38
C GLU A 34 2.91 -6.32 19.35
N VAL A 35 4.22 -6.24 19.11
CA VAL A 35 5.16 -5.42 19.91
C VAL A 35 4.68 -3.96 20.03
N VAL A 36 4.33 -3.33 18.91
CA VAL A 36 3.88 -1.93 18.91
C VAL A 36 2.53 -1.77 19.61
N ASN A 37 1.64 -2.76 19.50
CA ASN A 37 0.34 -2.70 20.16
C ASN A 37 0.43 -2.85 21.68
N ASP A 38 1.32 -3.72 22.15
CA ASP A 38 1.57 -3.96 23.58
C ASP A 38 2.22 -2.73 24.23
N GLU A 39 3.13 -2.07 23.51
CA GLU A 39 3.85 -0.91 24.00
C GLU A 39 3.15 0.43 23.72
N TYR A 40 1.95 0.42 23.15
CA TYR A 40 1.29 1.60 22.58
C TYR A 40 1.18 2.80 23.53
N ALA A 41 1.09 2.57 24.85
CA ALA A 41 1.07 3.64 25.85
C ALA A 41 2.29 4.56 25.75
N HIS A 42 3.47 4.02 25.45
CA HIS A 42 4.73 4.76 25.29
C HIS A 42 4.78 5.58 23.98
N TYR A 43 3.86 5.35 23.04
CA TYR A 43 3.89 5.95 21.70
C TYR A 43 3.08 7.26 21.60
N ILE A 44 2.21 7.56 22.57
CA ILE A 44 1.20 8.62 22.44
C ILE A 44 1.83 9.98 22.10
N ASN A 45 2.94 10.32 22.75
CA ASN A 45 3.61 11.62 22.61
C ASN A 45 4.84 11.60 21.68
N LEU A 46 5.10 10.49 21.00
CA LEU A 46 6.28 10.34 20.15
C LEU A 46 5.99 10.73 18.69
N THR A 47 6.96 11.37 18.06
CA THR A 47 7.00 11.56 16.60
C THR A 47 7.18 10.22 15.88
N ILE A 48 6.89 10.17 14.58
CA ILE A 48 7.06 8.94 13.78
C ILE A 48 8.50 8.40 13.86
N LYS A 49 9.49 9.29 13.83
CA LYS A 49 10.91 8.92 13.91
C LYS A 49 11.24 8.30 15.28
N GLU A 50 10.77 8.92 16.36
CA GLU A 50 10.98 8.41 17.71
C GLU A 50 10.28 7.07 17.93
N LYS A 51 9.06 6.90 17.41
CA LYS A 51 8.35 5.61 17.43
C LYS A 51 9.18 4.52 16.77
N VAL A 52 9.72 4.78 15.58
CA VAL A 52 10.55 3.80 14.86
C VAL A 52 11.81 3.46 15.65
N ASN A 53 12.52 4.47 16.16
CA ASN A 53 13.74 4.27 16.94
C ASN A 53 13.48 3.52 18.25
N TYR A 54 12.38 3.83 18.93
CA TYR A 54 11.96 3.16 20.16
C TYR A 54 11.63 1.69 19.90
N THR A 55 10.82 1.38 18.89
CA THR A 55 10.56 -0.02 18.52
C THR A 55 11.85 -0.74 18.10
N GLU A 56 12.75 -0.08 17.37
CA GLU A 56 14.02 -0.68 16.97
C GLU A 56 14.87 -1.09 18.18
N LYS A 57 14.96 -0.24 19.22
CA LYS A 57 15.61 -0.58 20.50
C LYS A 57 14.91 -1.72 21.25
N LEU A 58 13.60 -1.86 21.10
CA LEU A 58 12.85 -2.92 21.77
C LEU A 58 13.14 -4.32 21.19
N VAL A 59 13.47 -4.42 19.90
CA VAL A 59 13.53 -5.70 19.17
C VAL A 59 14.94 -6.08 18.69
N HIS A 60 15.83 -5.12 18.47
CA HIS A 60 17.12 -5.38 17.85
C HIS A 60 18.29 -5.22 18.82
N MET A 61 19.13 -6.25 18.87
CA MET A 61 20.33 -6.26 19.69
C MET A 61 21.48 -5.53 18.97
N THR A 62 22.14 -4.62 19.69
CA THR A 62 23.36 -3.93 19.23
C THR A 62 24.37 -3.86 20.38
N GLU A 63 25.60 -3.41 20.11
CA GLU A 63 26.60 -3.17 21.17
C GLU A 63 26.06 -2.22 22.26
N ASP A 64 25.42 -1.11 21.84
CA ASP A 64 24.79 -0.14 22.75
C ASP A 64 23.41 -0.59 23.30
N ASN A 65 22.92 -1.77 22.90
CA ASN A 65 21.61 -2.31 23.31
C ASN A 65 21.67 -3.85 23.38
N PRO A 66 22.39 -4.41 24.36
CA PRO A 66 22.70 -5.84 24.39
C PRO A 66 21.50 -6.71 24.79
N CYS A 67 20.52 -6.14 25.50
CA CYS A 67 19.37 -6.88 26.05
C CYS A 67 18.04 -6.23 25.65
N PRO A 68 17.65 -6.26 24.36
CA PRO A 68 16.34 -5.78 23.94
C PRO A 68 15.21 -6.59 24.60
N LYS A 69 14.12 -5.92 24.98
CA LYS A 69 12.95 -6.55 25.63
C LYS A 69 12.39 -7.72 24.81
N TYR A 70 12.40 -7.60 23.49
CA TYR A 70 11.90 -8.56 22.51
C TYR A 70 13.07 -9.17 21.72
N SER A 71 14.02 -9.78 22.44
CA SER A 71 15.28 -10.31 21.89
C SER A 71 15.15 -11.51 20.96
N ASP A 72 13.96 -12.11 20.86
CA ASP A 72 13.67 -13.21 19.94
C ASP A 72 13.54 -12.75 18.49
N PHE A 73 13.33 -11.45 18.22
CA PHE A 73 13.22 -10.92 16.85
C PHE A 73 14.43 -11.28 15.98
N ASP A 74 15.65 -11.04 16.46
CA ASP A 74 16.87 -11.31 15.68
C ASP A 74 17.09 -12.82 15.45
N LYS A 75 16.55 -13.68 16.32
CA LYS A 75 16.55 -15.14 16.16
C LYS A 75 15.51 -15.58 15.12
N LEU A 76 14.31 -15.01 15.17
CA LEU A 76 13.20 -15.33 14.27
C LEU A 76 13.44 -14.79 12.84
N PHE A 77 14.13 -13.65 12.73
CA PHE A 77 14.40 -12.94 11.49
C PHE A 77 15.91 -12.77 11.29
N TYR A 78 16.60 -13.91 11.13
CA TYR A 78 18.06 -13.94 10.98
C TYR A 78 18.57 -12.99 9.89
N LYS A 79 19.58 -12.18 10.26
CA LYS A 79 20.23 -11.17 9.40
C LYS A 79 19.25 -10.20 8.71
N PHE A 80 18.12 -9.87 9.34
CA PHE A 80 17.12 -8.98 8.73
C PHE A 80 17.73 -7.60 8.39
N PRO A 81 17.66 -7.13 7.12
CA PRO A 81 18.28 -5.87 6.72
C PRO A 81 17.76 -4.67 7.51
N SER A 82 18.66 -3.79 7.95
CA SER A 82 18.33 -2.66 8.83
C SER A 82 17.28 -1.71 8.25
N TYR A 83 17.42 -1.28 7.00
CA TYR A 83 16.41 -0.43 6.35
C TYR A 83 15.06 -1.14 6.19
N LEU A 84 15.08 -2.46 5.95
CA LEU A 84 13.86 -3.25 5.86
C LEU A 84 13.18 -3.39 7.23
N ARG A 85 13.97 -3.51 8.31
CA ARG A 85 13.48 -3.50 9.70
C ARG A 85 12.76 -2.21 10.01
N ARG A 86 13.39 -1.07 9.72
CA ARG A 86 12.80 0.26 9.94
C ARG A 86 11.54 0.49 9.12
N ASP A 87 11.52 0.05 7.87
CA ASP A 87 10.31 0.07 7.04
C ASP A 87 9.20 -0.81 7.66
N ALA A 88 9.50 -2.05 8.06
CA ALA A 88 8.54 -2.94 8.71
C ALA A 88 7.98 -2.35 10.02
N ILE A 89 8.83 -1.74 10.85
CA ILE A 89 8.44 -1.02 12.07
C ILE A 89 7.50 0.14 11.70
N SER A 90 7.87 0.97 10.72
CA SER A 90 7.01 2.08 10.28
C SER A 90 5.64 1.61 9.79
N GLN A 91 5.57 0.46 9.10
CA GLN A 91 4.30 -0.15 8.70
C GLN A 91 3.48 -0.60 9.92
N ALA A 92 4.11 -1.28 10.89
CA ALA A 92 3.45 -1.73 12.11
C ALA A 92 2.88 -0.56 12.92
N VAL A 93 3.67 0.50 13.11
CA VAL A 93 3.24 1.74 13.78
C VAL A 93 2.03 2.36 13.10
N GLY A 94 2.04 2.46 11.77
CA GLY A 94 0.89 2.98 11.02
C GLY A 94 -0.38 2.14 11.18
N ILE A 95 -0.24 0.81 11.18
CA ILE A 95 -1.35 -0.13 11.36
C ILE A 95 -1.97 0.01 12.76
N VAL A 96 -1.14 -0.02 13.81
CA VAL A 96 -1.61 0.09 15.20
C VAL A 96 -2.23 1.47 15.46
N SER A 97 -1.60 2.54 14.98
CA SER A 97 -2.14 3.90 15.13
C SER A 97 -3.52 4.02 14.48
N SER A 98 -3.70 3.49 13.26
CA SER A 98 -5.00 3.49 12.58
C SER A 98 -6.05 2.68 13.35
N TYR A 99 -5.68 1.51 13.89
CA TYR A 99 -6.58 0.72 14.73
C TYR A 99 -7.01 1.47 15.98
N ARG A 100 -6.07 2.09 16.70
CA ARG A 100 -6.32 2.83 17.95
C ARG A 100 -7.18 4.07 17.73
N SER A 101 -6.94 4.84 16.66
CA SER A 101 -7.81 5.97 16.29
C SER A 101 -9.23 5.52 15.94
N ASN A 102 -9.38 4.42 15.19
CA ASN A 102 -10.70 3.88 14.87
C ASN A 102 -11.43 3.34 16.10
N LEU A 103 -10.70 2.76 17.07
CA LEU A 103 -11.26 2.30 18.33
C LEU A 103 -11.77 3.47 19.18
N ALA A 104 -10.98 4.54 19.31
CA ALA A 104 -11.40 5.75 20.02
C ALA A 104 -12.66 6.38 19.39
N ASN A 105 -12.70 6.49 18.06
CA ASN A 105 -13.89 6.98 17.35
C ASN A 105 -15.11 6.09 17.60
N TYR A 106 -14.92 4.76 17.58
CA TYR A 106 -15.97 3.80 17.88
C TYR A 106 -16.52 3.96 19.31
N GLU A 107 -15.63 4.13 20.29
CA GLU A 107 -15.99 4.32 21.71
C GLU A 107 -16.76 5.63 21.92
N ALA A 108 -16.33 6.72 21.29
CA ALA A 108 -17.03 8.01 21.32
C ALA A 108 -18.42 7.93 20.67
N GLU A 109 -18.52 7.33 19.47
CA GLU A 109 -19.81 7.09 18.81
C GLU A 109 -20.74 6.21 19.66
N ARG A 110 -20.19 5.16 20.27
CA ARG A 110 -20.94 4.26 21.15
C ARG A 110 -21.48 4.98 22.37
N TYR A 111 -20.62 5.76 23.05
CA TYR A 111 -20.99 6.55 24.21
C TYR A 111 -22.12 7.52 23.86
N ASN A 112 -21.95 8.31 22.79
CA ASN A 112 -22.95 9.26 22.32
C ASN A 112 -24.28 8.59 21.92
N ALA A 113 -24.25 7.41 21.31
CA ALA A 113 -25.48 6.70 20.97
C ALA A 113 -26.22 6.24 22.23
N ILE A 114 -25.51 5.61 23.18
CA ILE A 114 -26.09 5.07 24.42
C ILE A 114 -26.60 6.21 25.32
N SER A 115 -25.85 7.30 25.48
CA SER A 115 -26.26 8.45 26.29
C SER A 115 -27.50 9.15 25.74
N ASN A 116 -27.69 9.15 24.42
CA ASN A 116 -28.91 9.65 23.75
C ASN A 116 -30.04 8.60 23.67
N GLY A 117 -29.96 7.49 24.42
CA GLY A 117 -30.99 6.44 24.44
C GLY A 117 -31.10 5.61 23.16
N LYS A 118 -30.14 5.73 22.23
CA LYS A 118 -30.15 5.03 20.94
C LYS A 118 -29.39 3.71 21.03
N ARG A 119 -29.96 2.67 20.43
CA ARG A 119 -29.28 1.37 20.29
C ARG A 119 -28.10 1.48 19.31
N PHE A 120 -26.90 1.13 19.76
CA PHE A 120 -25.70 1.12 18.93
C PHE A 120 -25.45 -0.26 18.31
N LYS A 121 -25.43 -0.34 16.97
CA LYS A 121 -25.33 -1.62 16.21
C LYS A 121 -23.96 -1.85 15.56
N LYS A 122 -23.06 -0.88 15.57
CA LYS A 122 -21.75 -0.98 14.93
C LYS A 122 -20.87 -1.96 15.73
N LYS A 123 -20.09 -2.77 15.01
CA LYS A 123 -19.12 -3.70 15.62
C LYS A 123 -17.81 -2.97 15.95
N PRO A 124 -17.13 -3.34 17.05
CA PRO A 124 -15.84 -2.74 17.37
C PRO A 124 -14.81 -3.07 16.29
N PRO A 125 -13.91 -2.14 15.97
CA PRO A 125 -12.78 -2.44 15.09
C PRO A 125 -11.91 -3.53 15.72
N LYS A 126 -11.25 -4.33 14.88
CA LYS A 126 -10.34 -5.38 15.31
C LYS A 126 -8.96 -5.13 14.71
N LEU A 127 -7.91 -5.30 15.51
CA LEU A 127 -6.55 -5.24 15.03
C LEU A 127 -6.29 -6.41 14.08
N GLN A 128 -5.95 -6.10 12.83
CA GLN A 128 -5.57 -7.13 11.86
C GLN A 128 -4.05 -7.30 11.91
N LEU A 129 -3.60 -8.54 12.11
CA LEU A 129 -2.16 -8.86 12.18
C LEU A 129 -1.56 -9.19 10.81
N LYS A 130 -2.36 -9.77 9.91
CA LYS A 130 -1.91 -10.20 8.58
C LYS A 130 -2.20 -9.13 7.54
N HIS A 131 -1.14 -8.58 6.95
CA HIS A 131 -1.24 -7.56 5.91
C HIS A 131 -0.52 -7.97 4.64
N TYR A 132 -1.08 -7.62 3.48
CA TYR A 132 -0.47 -7.87 2.18
C TYR A 132 0.58 -6.79 1.82
N LYS A 133 1.50 -6.51 2.75
CA LYS A 133 2.59 -5.54 2.54
C LYS A 133 3.70 -6.15 1.69
N CYS A 134 4.47 -5.29 1.04
CA CYS A 134 5.54 -5.66 0.14
C CYS A 134 6.81 -4.90 0.53
N PRO A 135 7.99 -5.54 0.52
CA PRO A 135 9.22 -4.92 1.00
C PRO A 135 9.69 -3.80 0.06
N THR A 136 10.02 -2.64 0.62
CA THR A 136 10.66 -1.54 -0.10
C THR A 136 12.18 -1.73 -0.11
N LEU A 137 12.77 -1.71 -1.29
CA LEU A 137 14.18 -2.02 -1.51
C LEU A 137 14.99 -0.73 -1.61
N PHE A 138 15.68 -0.37 -0.52
CA PHE A 138 16.46 0.87 -0.44
C PHE A 138 17.77 0.78 -1.24
N LYS A 139 18.08 1.87 -1.95
CA LYS A 139 19.30 1.99 -2.76
C LYS A 139 20.55 1.76 -1.90
N GLY A 140 21.51 0.98 -2.41
CA GLY A 140 22.81 0.71 -1.77
C GLY A 140 22.80 -0.33 -0.66
N ASN A 141 21.64 -0.72 -0.14
CA ASN A 141 21.52 -1.84 0.81
C ASN A 141 20.78 -3.04 0.18
N MET A 142 19.71 -2.77 -0.55
CA MET A 142 18.81 -3.79 -1.08
C MET A 142 18.48 -3.65 -2.56
N PHE A 143 18.84 -2.54 -3.18
CA PHE A 143 18.57 -2.27 -4.58
C PHE A 143 19.76 -1.57 -5.23
N GLU A 144 20.17 -2.08 -6.38
CA GLU A 144 21.14 -1.45 -7.26
C GLU A 144 20.67 -1.53 -8.71
N ARG A 145 20.87 -0.45 -9.46
CA ARG A 145 20.51 -0.38 -10.87
C ARG A 145 21.77 -0.61 -11.70
N ILE A 146 21.82 -1.72 -12.43
CA ILE A 146 22.93 -2.03 -13.36
C ILE A 146 22.69 -1.30 -14.69
N SER A 147 21.48 -1.42 -15.23
CA SER A 147 21.05 -0.77 -16.47
C SER A 147 19.55 -0.49 -16.44
N ASP A 148 18.99 0.04 -17.53
CA ASP A 148 17.55 0.29 -17.64
C ASP A 148 16.71 -0.98 -17.40
N ASN A 149 17.18 -2.12 -17.94
CA ASN A 149 16.47 -3.40 -17.89
C ASN A 149 17.06 -4.42 -16.91
N LYS A 150 18.18 -4.11 -16.23
CA LYS A 150 18.81 -5.03 -15.26
C LYS A 150 19.05 -4.32 -13.94
N VAL A 151 18.67 -4.99 -12.86
CA VAL A 151 18.82 -4.47 -11.49
C VAL A 151 19.24 -5.60 -10.56
N MET A 152 20.01 -5.30 -9.53
CA MET A 152 20.28 -6.24 -8.44
C MET A 152 19.36 -5.92 -7.28
N ILE A 153 18.79 -6.96 -6.68
CA ILE A 153 18.02 -6.82 -5.45
C ILE A 153 18.47 -7.82 -4.41
N LYS A 154 18.41 -7.42 -3.14
CA LYS A 154 18.68 -8.32 -2.02
C LYS A 154 17.42 -9.12 -1.69
N ILE A 155 17.54 -10.43 -1.71
CA ILE A 155 16.45 -11.38 -1.50
C ILE A 155 16.81 -12.34 -0.37
N PHE A 156 15.79 -12.83 0.32
CA PHE A 156 15.93 -13.92 1.27
C PHE A 156 15.83 -15.26 0.55
N HIS A 157 16.93 -16.00 0.50
CA HIS A 157 17.05 -17.29 -0.16
C HIS A 157 17.89 -18.25 0.70
N ARG A 158 17.42 -19.50 0.86
CA ARG A 158 18.12 -20.54 1.66
C ARG A 158 18.57 -20.05 3.05
N ASN A 159 17.68 -19.35 3.75
CA ASN A 159 17.90 -18.81 5.08
C ASN A 159 18.97 -17.70 5.20
N ASP A 160 19.38 -17.08 4.08
CA ASP A 160 20.27 -15.92 4.10
C ASP A 160 19.80 -14.83 3.12
N TRP A 161 20.35 -13.63 3.28
CA TRP A 161 20.07 -12.48 2.44
C TRP A 161 21.17 -12.31 1.38
N VAL A 162 20.83 -12.65 0.14
CA VAL A 162 21.76 -12.65 -1.00
C VAL A 162 21.35 -11.64 -2.05
N TRP A 163 22.31 -11.12 -2.81
CA TRP A 163 22.04 -10.32 -4.00
C TRP A 163 21.63 -11.21 -5.17
N PHE A 164 20.65 -10.75 -5.95
CA PHE A 164 20.13 -11.46 -7.12
C PHE A 164 19.90 -10.52 -8.30
N ASP A 165 20.38 -10.92 -9.47
CA ASP A 165 20.23 -10.17 -10.72
C ASP A 165 18.84 -10.37 -11.32
N CYS A 166 18.05 -9.30 -11.34
CA CYS A 166 16.74 -9.27 -11.95
C CYS A 166 16.78 -8.68 -13.35
N ASN A 167 16.18 -9.40 -14.29
CA ASN A 167 15.85 -8.87 -15.61
C ASN A 167 14.43 -8.27 -15.57
N LEU A 168 14.33 -7.00 -15.95
CA LEU A 168 13.08 -6.26 -16.07
C LEU A 168 12.52 -6.39 -17.48
N ARG A 169 11.19 -6.50 -17.59
CA ARG A 169 10.51 -6.58 -18.88
C ARG A 169 10.69 -5.28 -19.66
N GLN A 170 11.32 -5.38 -20.83
CA GLN A 170 11.67 -4.23 -21.66
C GLN A 170 10.47 -3.35 -22.04
N GLN A 171 9.29 -3.93 -22.32
CA GLN A 171 8.11 -3.11 -22.65
C GLN A 171 7.67 -2.23 -21.47
N ASP A 172 7.71 -2.77 -20.25
CA ASP A 172 7.32 -2.04 -19.05
C ASP A 172 8.33 -0.91 -18.78
N VAL A 173 9.63 -1.19 -18.94
CA VAL A 173 10.69 -0.18 -18.79
C VAL A 173 10.52 0.93 -19.83
N LYS A 174 10.37 0.60 -21.11
CA LYS A 174 10.14 1.59 -22.19
C LYS A 174 8.92 2.48 -21.89
N TYR A 175 7.84 1.89 -21.39
CA TYR A 175 6.65 2.65 -20.99
C TYR A 175 6.93 3.63 -19.84
N ILE A 176 7.64 3.17 -18.80
CA ILE A 176 8.01 4.04 -17.67
C ILE A 176 8.91 5.17 -18.16
N LEU A 177 9.93 4.88 -18.95
CA LEU A 177 10.85 5.89 -19.46
C LEU A 177 10.15 6.91 -20.34
N SER A 178 9.23 6.51 -21.22
CA SER A 178 8.50 7.46 -22.07
C SER A 178 7.56 8.36 -21.28
N ARG A 179 6.96 7.86 -20.20
CA ARG A 179 6.08 8.65 -19.30
C ARG A 179 6.86 9.57 -18.37
N VAL A 180 8.02 9.11 -17.87
CA VAL A 180 8.76 9.80 -16.81
C VAL A 180 9.77 10.78 -17.38
N LYS A 181 10.53 10.41 -18.43
CA LYS A 181 11.55 11.30 -19.03
C LYS A 181 10.96 12.58 -19.63
N THR A 182 9.70 12.56 -20.02
CA THR A 182 9.00 13.72 -20.61
C THR A 182 8.54 14.75 -19.57
N ILE A 183 8.66 14.43 -18.28
CA ILE A 183 8.18 15.29 -17.19
C ILE A 183 9.38 15.88 -16.45
N ALA A 184 9.48 17.20 -16.41
CA ALA A 184 10.50 17.89 -15.63
C ALA A 184 10.33 17.64 -14.12
N ASN A 185 11.45 17.60 -13.38
CA ASN A 185 11.48 17.53 -11.92
C ASN A 185 10.85 16.27 -11.30
N VAL A 186 11.00 15.12 -11.95
CA VAL A 186 10.57 13.82 -11.40
C VAL A 186 11.72 13.16 -10.62
N LYS A 187 11.44 12.75 -9.38
CA LYS A 187 12.34 11.96 -8.54
C LYS A 187 11.85 10.50 -8.46
N GLU A 188 12.68 9.56 -8.90
CA GLU A 188 12.45 8.12 -8.65
C GLU A 188 12.65 7.80 -7.16
N LEU A 189 11.74 7.01 -6.59
CA LEU A 189 11.79 6.51 -5.22
C LEU A 189 12.18 5.03 -5.22
N SER A 190 12.58 4.53 -4.04
CA SER A 190 12.93 3.13 -3.82
C SER A 190 11.83 2.17 -4.33
N PRO A 191 12.18 1.15 -5.14
CA PRO A 191 11.18 0.22 -5.66
C PRO A 191 10.66 -0.72 -4.59
N THR A 192 9.43 -1.18 -4.75
CA THR A 192 8.80 -2.17 -3.87
C THR A 192 8.66 -3.51 -4.60
N LEU A 193 9.10 -4.62 -3.98
CA LEU A 193 8.98 -5.96 -4.55
C LEU A 193 7.59 -6.55 -4.28
N CYS A 194 6.76 -6.64 -5.32
CA CYS A 194 5.39 -7.11 -5.23
C CYS A 194 5.20 -8.45 -5.95
N GLY A 195 4.46 -9.37 -5.32
CA GLY A 195 4.05 -10.64 -5.92
C GLY A 195 2.55 -10.70 -6.20
N SER A 196 2.17 -11.13 -7.41
CA SER A 196 0.78 -11.43 -7.78
C SER A 196 0.71 -12.57 -8.79
N ASN A 197 -0.14 -13.58 -8.55
CA ASN A 197 -0.41 -14.68 -9.48
C ASN A 197 0.85 -15.38 -10.05
N ARG A 198 1.81 -15.74 -9.17
CA ARG A 198 3.11 -16.35 -9.54
C ARG A 198 3.99 -15.48 -10.47
N LYS A 199 3.71 -14.18 -10.51
CA LYS A 199 4.51 -13.16 -11.18
C LYS A 199 4.99 -12.17 -10.14
N TYR A 200 6.20 -11.66 -10.34
CA TYR A 200 6.83 -10.69 -9.45
C TYR A 200 7.15 -9.43 -10.23
N TYR A 201 7.06 -8.31 -9.53
CA TYR A 201 7.17 -6.98 -10.09
C TYR A 201 7.99 -6.12 -9.14
N LEU A 202 8.83 -5.25 -9.71
CA LEU A 202 9.30 -4.08 -9.00
C LEU A 202 8.33 -2.93 -9.31
N LYS A 203 7.70 -2.41 -8.26
CA LYS A 203 6.87 -1.21 -8.35
C LYS A 203 7.76 0.00 -8.14
N PHE A 204 8.01 0.75 -9.20
CA PHE A 204 8.75 2.01 -9.14
C PHE A 204 7.77 3.15 -8.86
N SER A 205 8.09 3.98 -7.87
CA SER A 205 7.29 5.16 -7.53
C SER A 205 8.05 6.43 -7.91
N PHE A 206 7.33 7.42 -8.41
CA PHE A 206 7.89 8.66 -8.92
C PHE A 206 7.20 9.84 -8.24
N LYS A 207 7.99 10.70 -7.60
CA LYS A 207 7.52 11.90 -6.93
C LYS A 207 7.79 13.11 -7.83
N ARG A 208 6.76 13.94 -8.05
CA ARG A 208 6.90 15.21 -8.76
C ARG A 208 6.15 16.32 -8.07
N LYS A 209 6.63 17.56 -8.21
CA LYS A 209 5.91 18.75 -7.79
C LYS A 209 5.11 19.28 -8.98
N VAL A 210 3.80 19.42 -8.77
CA VAL A 210 2.91 20.07 -9.73
C VAL A 210 2.54 21.43 -9.16
N TYR A 211 2.84 22.48 -9.93
CA TYR A 211 2.34 23.81 -9.63
C TYR A 211 0.85 23.86 -10.00
N LEU A 212 0.03 24.23 -9.03
CA LEU A 212 -1.37 24.52 -9.27
C LEU A 212 -1.48 26.05 -9.25
N PRO A 213 -1.82 26.69 -10.38
CA PRO A 213 -2.03 28.13 -10.37
C PRO A 213 -3.12 28.47 -9.38
N LYS A 214 -2.93 29.57 -8.65
CA LYS A 214 -3.93 30.14 -7.74
C LYS A 214 -4.42 31.47 -8.32
N PRO A 215 -5.27 31.44 -9.36
CA PRO A 215 -5.81 32.67 -9.94
C PRO A 215 -6.69 33.40 -8.91
N LYS A 216 -6.98 34.68 -9.16
CA LYS A 216 -7.87 35.48 -8.31
C LYS A 216 -9.25 34.83 -8.24
N LEU A 217 -9.98 35.04 -7.14
CA LEU A 217 -11.27 34.39 -6.91
C LEU A 217 -12.22 34.53 -8.12
N LYS A 218 -12.31 35.72 -8.73
CA LYS A 218 -13.19 35.98 -9.88
C LYS A 218 -12.86 35.16 -11.14
N GLU A 219 -11.62 34.68 -11.26
CA GLU A 219 -11.11 33.89 -12.39
C GLU A 219 -11.10 32.39 -12.09
N GLN A 220 -11.44 31.99 -10.86
CA GLN A 220 -11.46 30.58 -10.48
C GLN A 220 -12.66 29.85 -11.09
N VAL A 221 -12.38 28.66 -11.60
CA VAL A 221 -13.38 27.69 -12.04
C VAL A 221 -13.50 26.62 -10.98
N ILE A 222 -14.72 26.45 -10.47
CA ILE A 222 -15.06 25.41 -9.52
C ILE A 222 -15.52 24.19 -10.32
N VAL A 223 -14.88 23.05 -10.13
CA VAL A 223 -15.29 21.78 -10.74
C VAL A 223 -15.91 20.91 -9.67
N SER A 224 -17.21 20.67 -9.76
CA SER A 224 -17.90 19.65 -8.96
C SER A 224 -17.91 18.33 -9.71
N VAL A 225 -17.73 17.23 -8.98
CA VAL A 225 -17.77 15.87 -9.52
C VAL A 225 -18.79 15.08 -8.73
N ASP A 226 -19.80 14.57 -9.42
CA ASP A 226 -20.81 13.68 -8.85
C ASP A 226 -20.67 12.27 -9.42
N LEU A 227 -20.78 11.26 -8.57
CA LEU A 227 -20.67 9.85 -8.98
C LEU A 227 -22.07 9.30 -9.24
N GLY A 228 -22.32 8.85 -10.46
CA GLY A 228 -23.63 8.38 -10.89
C GLY A 228 -23.73 6.86 -11.03
N MET A 229 -24.97 6.36 -11.12
CA MET A 229 -25.24 4.97 -11.50
C MET A 229 -25.08 4.76 -13.01
N ASN A 230 -25.68 5.65 -13.81
CA ASN A 230 -25.69 5.54 -15.27
C ASN A 230 -24.35 5.99 -15.88
N ASN A 231 -23.84 7.14 -15.48
CA ASN A 231 -22.50 7.63 -15.82
C ASN A 231 -21.56 7.38 -14.65
N THR A 232 -20.29 7.05 -14.92
CA THR A 232 -19.32 6.78 -13.84
C THR A 232 -19.13 8.03 -12.99
N ALA A 233 -19.00 9.18 -13.65
CA ALA A 233 -18.98 10.47 -13.00
C ALA A 233 -19.56 11.53 -13.95
N VAL A 234 -20.13 12.57 -13.37
CA VAL A 234 -20.49 13.80 -14.07
C VAL A 234 -19.71 14.94 -13.44
N CYS A 235 -18.94 15.64 -14.26
CA CYS A 235 -18.21 16.83 -13.84
C CYS A 235 -18.98 18.06 -14.32
N SER A 236 -19.18 19.05 -13.45
CA SER A 236 -19.71 20.36 -13.82
C SER A 236 -18.69 21.42 -13.45
N ALA A 237 -18.28 22.21 -14.44
CA ALA A 237 -17.43 23.36 -14.24
C ALA A 237 -18.31 24.62 -14.15
N MET A 238 -18.13 25.41 -13.10
CA MET A 238 -18.87 26.66 -12.88
C MET A 238 -17.96 27.79 -12.43
N ASN A 239 -18.36 29.03 -12.72
CA ASN A 239 -17.69 30.21 -12.17
C ASN A 239 -18.13 30.45 -10.71
N VAL A 240 -17.50 31.43 -10.05
CA VAL A 240 -17.83 31.78 -8.65
C VAL A 240 -19.25 32.31 -8.46
N LYS A 241 -19.89 32.80 -9.53
CA LYS A 241 -21.30 33.25 -9.49
C LYS A 241 -22.30 32.09 -9.63
N GLY A 242 -21.83 30.85 -9.81
CA GLY A 242 -22.68 29.67 -10.02
C GLY A 242 -23.12 29.45 -11.46
N THR A 243 -22.64 30.24 -12.42
CA THR A 243 -22.90 30.00 -13.85
C THR A 243 -22.13 28.77 -14.32
N VAL A 244 -22.83 27.79 -14.89
CA VAL A 244 -22.22 26.58 -15.45
C VAL A 244 -21.51 26.92 -16.75
N LEU A 245 -20.20 26.68 -16.80
CA LEU A 245 -19.34 26.86 -17.96
C LEU A 245 -19.35 25.63 -18.88
N GLY A 246 -19.55 24.44 -18.31
CA GLY A 246 -19.58 23.20 -19.07
C GLY A 246 -19.83 21.98 -18.19
N ARG A 247 -20.22 20.89 -18.84
CA ARG A 247 -20.44 19.58 -18.19
C ARG A 247 -19.72 18.50 -18.98
N LEU A 248 -19.10 17.56 -18.27
CA LEU A 248 -18.47 16.38 -18.85
C LEU A 248 -19.08 15.12 -18.24
N PHE A 249 -19.66 14.28 -19.08
CA PHE A 249 -20.18 12.97 -18.69
C PHE A 249 -19.10 11.93 -18.94
N ILE A 250 -18.53 11.40 -17.85
CA ILE A 250 -17.52 10.35 -17.93
C ILE A 250 -18.23 9.01 -17.87
N ASN A 251 -18.22 8.31 -19.00
CA ASN A 251 -18.70 6.94 -19.09
C ASN A 251 -17.54 5.99 -19.40
N GLN A 252 -17.40 4.93 -18.60
CA GLN A 252 -16.41 3.86 -18.80
C GLN A 252 -17.11 2.57 -19.21
N PRO A 253 -17.73 2.51 -20.41
CA PRO A 253 -18.62 1.41 -20.79
C PRO A 253 -17.90 0.06 -20.76
N LYS A 254 -16.67 0.00 -21.27
CA LYS A 254 -15.87 -1.24 -21.28
C LYS A 254 -15.60 -1.79 -19.88
N GLU A 255 -15.25 -0.92 -18.93
CA GLU A 255 -14.97 -1.35 -17.55
C GLU A 255 -16.25 -1.74 -16.82
N LYS A 256 -17.35 -1.00 -17.04
CA LYS A 256 -18.68 -1.36 -16.50
C LYS A 256 -19.15 -2.72 -17.03
N ASP A 257 -19.01 -2.96 -18.32
CA ASP A 257 -19.37 -4.24 -18.93
C ASP A 257 -18.51 -5.38 -18.40
N ARG A 258 -17.19 -5.16 -18.29
CA ARG A 258 -16.27 -6.14 -17.72
C ARG A 258 -16.58 -6.46 -16.26
N GLN A 259 -16.87 -5.44 -15.45
CA GLN A 259 -17.29 -5.57 -14.05
C GLN A 259 -18.61 -6.34 -13.96
N ARG A 260 -19.65 -5.93 -14.71
CA ARG A 260 -20.96 -6.58 -14.75
C ARG A 260 -20.85 -8.03 -15.18
N HIS A 261 -20.10 -8.32 -16.24
CA HIS A 261 -19.89 -9.68 -16.73
C HIS A 261 -19.18 -10.58 -15.69
N LEU A 262 -18.17 -10.06 -14.98
CA LEU A 262 -17.49 -10.82 -13.92
C LEU A 262 -18.37 -11.03 -12.69
N LEU A 263 -19.14 -10.02 -12.27
CA LEU A 263 -20.13 -10.14 -11.20
C LEU A 263 -21.21 -11.16 -11.55
N ASN A 264 -21.77 -11.10 -12.76
CA ASN A 264 -22.77 -12.06 -13.23
C ASN A 264 -22.23 -13.50 -13.26
N LYS A 265 -20.96 -13.70 -13.64
CA LYS A 265 -20.32 -15.01 -13.54
C LYS A 265 -20.22 -15.52 -12.11
N VAL A 266 -19.93 -14.63 -11.14
CA VAL A 266 -19.93 -14.99 -9.72
C VAL A 266 -21.34 -15.31 -9.24
N CYS A 267 -22.33 -14.47 -9.55
CA CYS A 267 -23.72 -14.70 -9.17
C CYS A 267 -24.23 -16.04 -9.72
N LYS A 268 -24.00 -16.33 -11.01
CA LYS A 268 -24.41 -17.60 -11.62
C LYS A 268 -23.73 -18.80 -10.97
N ALA A 269 -22.42 -18.71 -10.73
CA ALA A 269 -21.68 -19.77 -10.07
C ALA A 269 -22.14 -19.98 -8.61
N GLN A 270 -22.46 -18.91 -7.87
CA GLN A 270 -23.01 -19.00 -6.51
C GLN A 270 -24.42 -19.60 -6.50
N TYR A 271 -25.27 -19.21 -7.46
CA TYR A 271 -26.62 -19.74 -7.62
C TYR A 271 -26.59 -21.25 -7.88
N GLN A 272 -25.75 -21.70 -8.82
CA GLN A 272 -25.62 -23.12 -9.18
C GLN A 272 -24.96 -23.97 -8.10
N SER A 273 -24.00 -23.41 -7.35
CA SER A 273 -23.17 -24.17 -6.41
C SER A 273 -23.61 -24.04 -4.95
N GLY A 274 -24.60 -23.18 -4.66
CA GLY A 274 -25.09 -22.90 -3.32
C GLY A 274 -24.21 -21.93 -2.50
N LYS A 275 -24.77 -21.44 -1.37
CA LYS A 275 -24.20 -20.39 -0.50
C LYS A 275 -22.78 -20.69 0.03
N HIS A 276 -22.41 -21.97 0.13
CA HIS A 276 -21.14 -22.42 0.70
C HIS A 276 -20.04 -22.71 -0.33
N ALA A 277 -20.32 -22.52 -1.62
CA ALA A 277 -19.36 -22.79 -2.68
C ALA A 277 -18.14 -21.86 -2.62
N LYS A 278 -16.95 -22.45 -2.56
CA LYS A 278 -15.67 -21.72 -2.52
C LYS A 278 -15.22 -21.31 -3.92
N ILE A 279 -15.82 -20.25 -4.47
CA ILE A 279 -15.52 -19.75 -5.82
C ILE A 279 -14.32 -18.79 -5.81
N LYS A 280 -13.20 -19.23 -5.22
CA LYS A 280 -12.00 -18.40 -4.98
C LYS A 280 -11.36 -17.88 -6.27
N SER A 281 -11.46 -18.63 -7.36
CA SER A 281 -10.85 -18.27 -8.65
C SER A 281 -11.55 -17.08 -9.33
N LEU A 282 -12.88 -17.00 -9.28
CA LEU A 282 -13.64 -15.87 -9.83
C LEU A 282 -13.49 -14.62 -8.96
N TRP A 283 -13.56 -14.77 -7.64
CA TRP A 283 -13.27 -13.65 -6.71
C TRP A 283 -11.87 -13.08 -6.90
N ARG A 284 -10.87 -13.93 -7.21
CA ARG A 284 -9.52 -13.47 -7.55
C ARG A 284 -9.48 -12.63 -8.83
N LYS A 285 -10.35 -12.88 -9.81
CA LYS A 285 -10.42 -12.06 -11.03
C LYS A 285 -11.04 -10.68 -10.77
N ILE A 286 -12.02 -10.61 -9.87
CA ILE A 286 -12.68 -9.36 -9.47
C ILE A 286 -11.74 -8.49 -8.63
N ASN A 287 -11.07 -9.06 -7.63
CA ASN A 287 -10.18 -8.31 -6.72
C ASN A 287 -8.91 -7.75 -7.40
N ASN A 288 -8.69 -8.04 -8.68
CA ASN A 288 -7.57 -7.55 -9.48
C ASN A 288 -8.04 -6.68 -10.67
N LEU A 289 -9.32 -6.30 -10.71
CA LEU A 289 -9.81 -5.15 -11.48
C LEU A 289 -9.49 -3.86 -10.72
#